data_AF-W9RTT2-F1
#
_entry.id   AF-W9RTT2-F1
#
_cell.length_a   1.000
_cell.length_b   1.000
_cell.length_c   1.000
_cell.angle_alpha   90.00
_cell.angle_beta   90.00
_cell.angle_gamma   90.00
#
_symmetry.space_group_name_H-M   'P 1'
#
loop_
_entity.id
_entity.type
_entity.pdbx_description
1 polymer ?
#
loop_
_entity_poly.entity_id
_entity_poly.type
_entity_poly.pdbx_seq_one_letter_code
_entity_poly.pdbx_strand_id
1 'polypeptide(L)'
;MDNETEILSRLAANHLFLTQFEPLRAIIHALRAKDPELALDVLQTIVAGSGWFENVLWSYSCPSPSLLMYLATLELLQFNNTSSVWSFNRETLRLRAKFLYWFSI
;
A
#
# COMPACT_ATOMS: atom_id res chain seq x y z
N MET A 1 17.51 10.42 -7.34
CA MET A 1 16.37 10.76 -6.47
C MET A 1 16.69 12.06 -5.75
N ASP A 2 15.69 12.90 -5.56
CA ASP A 2 15.78 14.04 -4.65
C ASP A 2 15.97 13.55 -3.20
N ASN A 3 16.66 14.33 -2.36
CA ASN A 3 16.96 13.97 -0.98
C ASN A 3 15.67 13.76 -0.16
N GLU A 4 14.64 14.56 -0.41
CA GLU A 4 13.35 14.41 0.26
C GLU A 4 12.68 13.09 -0.14
N THR A 5 12.69 12.74 -1.42
CA THR A 5 12.17 11.45 -1.91
C THR A 5 12.92 10.27 -1.30
N GLU A 6 14.24 10.36 -1.12
CA GLU A 6 15.03 9.32 -0.44
C GLU A 6 14.60 9.15 1.02
N ILE A 7 14.44 10.26 1.76
CA ILE A 7 13.97 10.23 3.15
C ILE A 7 12.56 9.62 3.23
N LEU A 8 11.64 10.05 2.37
CA LEU A 8 10.28 9.51 2.32
C LEU A 8 10.26 8.03 1.98
N SER A 9 11.12 7.57 1.07
CA SER A 9 11.25 6.15 0.72
C SER A 9 11.71 5.31 1.91
N ARG A 10 12.69 5.80 2.66
CA ARG A 10 13.17 5.14 3.89
C ARG A 10 12.11 5.11 4.97
N LEU A 11 11.36 6.20 5.16
CA LEU A 11 10.24 6.24 6.09
C LEU A 11 9.13 5.26 5.69
N ALA A 12 8.80 5.18 4.39
CA ALA A 12 7.83 4.23 3.88
C ALA A 12 8.25 2.78 4.19
N ALA A 13 9.51 2.43 3.91
CA ALA A 13 10.06 1.11 4.24
C ALA A 13 9.98 0.80 5.73
N ASN A 14 10.33 1.76 6.60
CA ASN A 14 10.26 1.58 8.05
C ASN A 14 8.83 1.36 8.55
N HIS A 15 7.87 2.17 8.11
CA HIS A 15 6.47 2.04 8.54
C HIS A 15 5.78 0.83 7.90
N LEU A 16 6.24 0.36 6.74
CA LEU A 16 5.83 -0.93 6.19
C LEU A 16 6.39 -2.10 7.01
N PHE A 17 7.67 -2.06 7.39
CA PHE A 17 8.30 -3.05 8.26
C PHE A 17 7.60 -3.16 9.62
N LEU A 18 7.19 -2.03 10.20
CA LEU A 18 6.43 -1.97 11.45
C LEU A 18 4.92 -2.15 11.26
N THR A 19 4.45 -2.34 10.02
CA THR A 19 3.03 -2.44 9.64
C THR A 19 2.15 -1.33 10.24
N GLN A 20 2.68 -0.12 10.32
CA GLN A 20 1.98 1.07 10.82
C GLN A 20 1.31 1.78 9.64
N PHE A 21 0.09 1.36 9.31
CA PHE A 21 -0.55 1.77 8.07
C PHE A 21 -0.85 3.28 7.99
N GLU A 22 -1.35 3.91 9.05
CA GLU A 22 -1.70 5.35 8.99
C GLU A 22 -0.46 6.25 8.77
N PRO A 23 0.69 6.04 9.46
CA PRO A 23 1.94 6.71 9.09
C PRO A 23 2.38 6.43 7.65
N LEU A 24 2.29 5.16 7.21
CA LEU A 24 2.63 4.78 5.83
C LEU A 24 1.74 5.53 4.82
N ARG A 25 0.43 5.63 5.05
CA ARG A 25 -0.52 6.38 4.22
C ARG A 25 -0.09 7.84 4.10
N ALA A 26 0.26 8.50 5.22
CA ALA A 26 0.72 9.89 5.19
C ALA A 26 1.98 10.07 4.32
N ILE A 27 2.92 9.12 4.41
CA ILE A 27 4.14 9.11 3.59
C ILE A 27 3.81 8.87 2.11
N ILE A 28 2.88 7.96 1.80
CA ILE A 28 2.42 7.72 0.43
C ILE A 28 1.78 8.98 -0.18
N HIS A 29 1.02 9.75 0.59
CA HIS A 29 0.50 11.05 0.13
C HIS A 29 1.62 12.07 -0.13
N ALA A 30 2.62 12.14 0.75
CA ALA A 30 3.77 13.01 0.56
C ALA A 30 4.59 12.60 -0.68
N LEU A 31 4.86 11.29 -0.85
CA LEU A 31 5.48 10.73 -2.04
C LEU A 31 4.66 11.05 -3.28
N ARG A 32 3.33 10.90 -3.27
CA ARG A 32 2.47 11.19 -4.42
C ARG A 32 2.64 12.61 -4.96
N ALA A 33 2.89 13.59 -4.08
CA ALA A 33 3.11 14.98 -4.47
C ALA A 33 4.49 15.22 -5.10
N LYS A 34 5.49 14.37 -4.82
CA LYS A 34 6.89 14.51 -5.23
C LYS A 34 7.28 13.56 -6.36
N ASP A 35 6.91 12.31 -6.21
CA ASP A 35 7.15 11.17 -7.09
C ASP A 35 5.91 10.25 -7.10
N PRO A 36 4.90 10.56 -7.94
CA PRO A 36 3.66 9.79 -8.02
C PRO A 36 3.86 8.38 -8.56
N GLU A 37 4.93 8.13 -9.33
CA GLU A 37 5.25 6.79 -9.85
C GLU A 37 5.74 5.91 -8.70
N LEU A 38 6.67 6.39 -7.88
CA LEU A 38 7.14 5.65 -6.71
C LEU A 38 6.02 5.38 -5.70
N ALA A 39 5.14 6.36 -5.45
CA ALA A 39 3.99 6.17 -4.57
C ALA A 39 3.03 5.07 -5.09
N LEU A 40 2.83 5.04 -6.41
CA LEU A 40 2.03 4.02 -7.07
C LEU A 40 2.69 2.64 -6.96
N ASP A 41 4.00 2.55 -7.22
CA ASP A 41 4.76 1.30 -7.17
C ASP A 41 4.75 0.67 -5.76
N VAL A 42 4.86 1.49 -4.71
CA VAL A 42 4.74 1.02 -3.32
C VAL A 42 3.38 0.37 -3.07
N LEU A 43 2.29 1.04 -3.46
CA LEU A 43 0.93 0.50 -3.29
C LEU A 43 0.70 -0.76 -4.14
N GLN A 44 1.15 -0.75 -5.39
CA GLN A 44 1.04 -1.92 -6.28
C GLN A 44 1.82 -3.10 -5.74
N THR A 45 3.02 -2.88 -5.20
CA THR A 45 3.85 -3.94 -4.59
C THR A 45 3.13 -4.60 -3.42
N ILE A 46 2.53 -3.80 -2.52
CA ILE A 46 1.75 -4.32 -1.39
C ILE A 46 0.56 -5.15 -1.89
N VAL A 47 -0.19 -4.64 -2.87
CA VAL A 47 -1.37 -5.33 -3.40
C VAL A 47 -1.00 -6.60 -4.17
N ALA A 48 0.07 -6.56 -4.96
CA ALA A 48 0.60 -7.69 -5.72
C ALA A 48 1.02 -8.84 -4.79
N GLY A 49 1.70 -8.50 -3.69
CA GLY A 49 2.08 -9.44 -2.63
C GLY A 49 0.92 -9.88 -1.74
N SER A 50 -0.31 -9.44 -1.98
CA SER A 50 -1.45 -9.70 -1.09
C SER A 50 -1.18 -9.27 0.37
N GLY A 51 -0.38 -8.22 0.56
CA GLY A 51 0.10 -7.73 1.85
C GLY A 51 1.09 -8.65 2.56
N TRP A 52 1.52 -9.77 1.95
CA TRP A 52 2.54 -10.65 2.52
C TRP A 52 3.93 -10.08 2.29
N PHE A 53 4.60 -9.80 3.40
CA PHE A 53 6.02 -9.43 3.44
C PHE A 53 6.74 -10.32 4.43
N GLU A 54 7.92 -10.81 4.06
CA GLU A 54 8.79 -11.53 4.98
C GLU A 54 9.40 -10.56 6.00
N ASN A 55 9.60 -11.04 7.22
CA ASN A 55 10.30 -10.32 8.29
C ASN A 55 9.67 -8.98 8.71
N VAL A 56 8.36 -8.79 8.57
CA VAL A 56 7.66 -7.61 9.12
C VAL A 56 7.16 -7.86 10.54
N LEU A 57 7.04 -6.79 11.32
CA LEU A 57 6.44 -6.78 12.64
C LEU A 57 4.99 -6.35 12.54
N TRP A 58 4.06 -7.31 12.69
CA TRP A 58 2.63 -7.05 12.70
C TRP A 58 2.24 -6.22 13.94
N SER A 59 1.58 -5.09 13.71
CA SER A 59 1.18 -4.14 14.75
C SER A 59 -0.28 -4.31 15.11
N TYR A 60 -0.70 -3.76 16.25
CA TYR A 60 -2.12 -3.74 16.61
C TYR A 60 -2.99 -2.97 15.60
N SER A 61 -2.43 -1.94 14.98
CA SER A 61 -3.13 -1.13 13.97
C SER A 61 -3.26 -1.84 12.62
N CYS A 62 -2.36 -2.79 12.32
CA CYS A 62 -2.42 -3.63 11.13
C CYS A 62 -1.91 -5.04 11.46
N PRO A 63 -2.75 -5.92 12.03
CA PRO A 63 -2.28 -7.19 12.58
C PRO A 63 -2.18 -8.31 11.55
N SER A 64 -2.63 -8.10 10.30
CA SER A 64 -2.65 -9.14 9.28
C SER A 64 -2.28 -8.65 7.88
N PRO A 65 -1.67 -9.52 7.04
CA PRO A 65 -1.39 -9.23 5.63
C PRO A 65 -2.62 -8.79 4.86
N SER A 66 -3.76 -9.45 5.09
CA SER A 66 -5.00 -9.14 4.39
C SER A 66 -5.52 -7.74 4.73
N LEU A 67 -5.36 -7.28 5.97
CA LEU A 67 -5.74 -5.90 6.33
C LEU A 67 -4.82 -4.89 5.64
N LEU A 68 -3.51 -5.16 5.61
CA LEU A 68 -2.54 -4.32 4.91
C LEU A 68 -2.88 -4.21 3.42
N MET A 69 -3.14 -5.34 2.77
CA MET A 69 -3.57 -5.41 1.37
C MET A 69 -4.87 -4.61 1.15
N TYR A 70 -5.86 -4.80 2.03
CA TYR A 70 -7.14 -4.13 1.93
C TYR A 70 -7.00 -2.61 2.01
N LEU A 71 -6.28 -2.11 3.01
CA LEU A 71 -6.07 -0.68 3.20
C LEU A 71 -5.25 -0.08 2.04
N ALA A 72 -4.18 -0.75 1.59
CA ALA A 72 -3.39 -0.32 0.43
C ALA A 72 -4.23 -0.31 -0.86
N THR A 73 -5.14 -1.27 -1.03
CA THR A 73 -6.08 -1.29 -2.15
C THR A 73 -6.98 -0.06 -2.15
N LEU A 74 -7.50 0.35 -0.98
CA LEU A 74 -8.32 1.56 -0.88
C LEU A 74 -7.56 2.83 -1.28
N GLU A 75 -6.27 2.92 -0.93
CA GLU A 75 -5.41 4.03 -1.37
C GLU A 75 -5.10 3.96 -2.86
N LEU A 76 -4.79 2.78 -3.38
CA LEU A 76 -4.52 2.57 -4.80
C LEU A 76 -5.70 2.97 -5.68
N LEU A 77 -6.93 2.70 -5.25
CA LEU A 77 -8.13 3.08 -6.00
C LEU A 77 -8.31 4.60 -6.12
N GLN A 78 -7.67 5.40 -5.26
CA GLN A 78 -7.67 6.87 -5.32
C GLN A 78 -6.59 7.43 -6.28
N PHE A 79 -5.70 6.60 -6.81
CA PHE A 79 -4.82 6.96 -7.91
C PHE A 79 -5.61 6.88 -9.23
N ASN A 80 -5.96 8.04 -9.81
CA ASN A 80 -6.80 8.17 -11.02
C ASN A 80 -6.14 7.68 -12.32
N ASN A 81 -4.97 7.03 -12.28
CA ASN A 81 -4.25 6.58 -13.47
C ASN A 81 -4.67 5.16 -13.86
N THR A 82 -5.76 5.05 -14.62
CA THR A 82 -6.33 3.80 -15.14
C THR A 82 -5.60 3.22 -16.36
N SER A 83 -4.40 3.69 -16.71
CA SER A 83 -3.69 3.26 -17.93
C SER A 83 -2.58 2.22 -17.73
N SER A 84 -2.29 1.79 -16.50
CA SER A 84 -1.22 0.79 -16.27
C SER A 84 -1.77 -0.64 -16.20
N VAL A 85 -0.89 -1.61 -16.45
CA VAL A 85 -1.04 -3.09 -16.47
C VAL A 85 -1.89 -3.68 -15.32
N TRP A 86 -2.14 -2.89 -14.26
CA TRP A 86 -3.04 -3.16 -13.14
C TRP A 86 -4.48 -2.68 -13.37
N SER A 87 -4.96 -2.62 -14.61
CA SER A 87 -6.35 -2.25 -14.96
C SER A 87 -7.36 -3.33 -14.53
N PHE A 88 -7.25 -3.83 -13.30
CA PHE A 88 -8.35 -4.49 -12.64
C PHE A 88 -9.49 -3.47 -12.56
N ASN A 89 -10.68 -3.89 -12.95
CA ASN A 89 -11.88 -3.12 -12.68
C ASN A 89 -11.87 -2.77 -11.18
N ARG A 90 -11.95 -1.47 -10.85
CA ARG A 90 -11.92 -0.92 -9.48
C ARG A 90 -12.80 -1.72 -8.53
N GLU A 91 -13.97 -2.14 -9.00
CA GLU A 91 -14.90 -2.96 -8.21
C GLU A 91 -14.39 -4.39 -8.00
N THR A 92 -13.80 -5.02 -9.01
CA THR A 92 -13.19 -6.35 -8.88
C THR A 92 -12.02 -6.36 -7.89
N LEU A 93 -11.14 -5.36 -7.96
CA LEU A 93 -10.01 -5.24 -7.03
C LEU A 93 -10.51 -5.03 -5.59
N ARG A 94 -11.50 -4.15 -5.41
CA ARG A 94 -12.13 -3.89 -4.12
C ARG A 94 -12.81 -5.14 -3.56
N LEU A 95 -13.54 -5.89 -4.38
CA LEU A 95 -14.22 -7.12 -3.98
C LEU A 95 -13.21 -8.19 -3.57
N ARG A 96 -12.11 -8.37 -4.33
CA ARG A 96 -11.03 -9.30 -3.97
C ARG A 96 -10.40 -8.94 -2.63
N ALA A 97 -10.08 -7.66 -2.43
CA ALA A 97 -9.49 -7.18 -1.19
C ALA A 97 -10.43 -7.37 0.01
N LYS A 98 -11.73 -7.05 -0.16
CA LYS A 98 -12.75 -7.31 0.87
C LYS A 98 -12.88 -8.79 1.18
N PHE A 99 -12.95 -9.63 0.15
CA PHE A 99 -13.08 -11.08 0.32
C PHE A 99 -11.91 -11.64 1.12
N LEU A 100 -10.66 -11.33 0.74
CA LEU A 100 -9.49 -11.81 1.46
C LEU A 100 -9.45 -11.33 2.91
N TYR A 101 -9.84 -10.07 3.16
CA TYR A 101 -9.96 -9.55 4.52
C TYR A 101 -10.99 -10.32 5.35
N TRP A 102 -12.20 -10.54 4.83
CA TRP A 102 -13.27 -11.27 5.51
C TRP A 102 -12.89 -12.71 5.90
N PHE A 103 -12.12 -13.41 5.06
CA PHE A 103 -11.69 -14.79 5.33
C PHE A 103 -10.46 -14.90 6.23
N SER A 104 -9.89 -13.77 6.66
CA SER A 104 -8.70 -13.70 7.51
C SER A 104 -8.95 -13.19 8.93
N ILE A 105 -10.22 -12.95 9.28
CA ILE A 105 -10.72 -12.68 10.63
C ILE A 105 -11.27 -13.98 11.20
#